data_AF-A0A7W7YEV9-F1
#
_entry.id   AF-A0A7W7YEV9-F1
#
_cell.length_a   1.000
_cell.length_b   1.000
_cell.length_c   1.000
_cell.angle_alpha   90.00
_cell.angle_beta   90.00
_cell.angle_gamma   90.00
#
_symmetry.space_group_name_H-M   'P 1'
#
loop_
_entity.id
_entity.type
_entity.pdbx_description
1 polymer ?
#
loop_
_entity_poly.entity_id
_entity_poly.type
_entity_poly.pdbx_seq_one_letter_code
_entity_poly.pdbx_strand_id
1 'polypeptide(L)'
;MKSASIVHALITAAFLALAGMSSANEPTTDPDSSYLRAGALFEAGIKAVHAGRVETAIGNLQLARSLMQKISQSQPGWQPALVAYKLQKIENTLKDLAASQALQLVVDDDQPEVTAR
;
A
#
# COMPACT_ATOMS: atom_id res chain seq x y z
N MET A 1 21.24 0.32 57.16
CA MET A 1 22.18 0.88 56.16
C MET A 1 22.55 -0.20 55.16
N LYS A 2 22.54 0.17 53.87
CA LYS A 2 23.14 -0.51 52.70
C LYS A 2 22.62 -1.91 52.32
N SER A 3 21.84 -1.96 51.24
CA SER A 3 22.20 -2.72 50.01
C SER A 3 21.12 -2.57 48.92
N ALA A 4 20.86 -1.34 48.46
CA ALA A 4 20.00 -1.04 47.32
C ALA A 4 20.76 -1.12 45.97
N SER A 5 21.66 -2.09 45.79
CA SER A 5 22.58 -2.12 44.64
C SER A 5 22.68 -3.49 43.95
N ILE A 6 21.69 -4.37 44.10
CA ILE A 6 21.67 -5.67 43.42
C ILE A 6 20.64 -5.72 42.28
N VAL A 7 19.68 -4.79 42.24
CA VAL A 7 18.61 -4.83 41.23
C VAL A 7 19.08 -4.32 39.85
N HIS A 8 20.09 -3.46 39.80
CA HIS A 8 20.57 -2.89 38.53
C HIS A 8 21.48 -3.83 37.72
N ALA A 9 22.03 -4.88 38.32
CA ALA A 9 22.96 -5.78 37.63
C ALA A 9 22.27 -6.91 36.84
N LEU A 10 20.95 -7.06 36.97
CA LEU A 10 20.18 -8.08 36.24
C LEU A 10 19.55 -7.58 34.95
N ILE A 11 19.50 -6.26 34.72
CA ILE A 11 18.88 -5.69 33.51
C ILE A 11 19.84 -5.75 32.31
N THR A 12 21.16 -5.82 32.53
CA THR A 12 22.14 -5.80 31.44
C THR A 12 22.41 -7.17 30.81
N ALA A 13 22.06 -8.28 31.47
CA ALA A 13 22.27 -9.63 30.94
C ALA A 13 21.10 -10.18 30.11
N ALA A 14 19.95 -9.49 30.08
CA ALA A 14 18.83 -9.85 29.20
C ALA A 14 18.98 -9.31 27.77
N PHE A 15 19.94 -8.42 27.53
CA PHE A 15 20.12 -7.74 26.24
C PHE A 15 21.02 -8.50 25.24
N LEU A 16 21.64 -9.61 25.63
CA LEU A 16 22.64 -10.32 24.81
C LEU A 16 22.31 -11.79 24.53
N ALA A 17 21.02 -12.15 24.51
CA ALA A 17 20.55 -13.47 24.11
C ALA A 17 19.43 -13.43 23.05
N LEU A 18 19.23 -12.29 22.38
CA LEU A 18 18.23 -12.13 21.31
C LEU A 18 18.86 -11.64 20.00
N ALA A 19 20.09 -12.05 19.72
CA ALA A 19 20.79 -11.77 18.46
C ALA A 19 21.02 -13.03 17.60
N GLY A 20 20.38 -14.15 17.95
CA GLY A 20 20.38 -15.37 17.15
C GLY A 20 18.97 -15.93 17.14
N MET A 21 18.43 -16.22 15.95
CA MET A 21 17.05 -16.66 15.68
C MET A 21 16.01 -15.54 15.51
N SER A 22 16.20 -14.69 14.50
CA SER A 22 15.06 -14.19 13.71
C SER A 22 15.21 -14.64 12.27
N SER A 23 15.30 -15.96 12.10
CA SER A 23 14.97 -16.62 10.84
C SER A 23 13.72 -17.45 11.11
N ALA A 24 12.56 -16.79 11.22
CA ALA A 24 11.27 -17.48 11.21
C ALA A 24 10.15 -16.51 10.82
N ASN A 25 9.67 -16.70 9.59
CA ASN A 25 8.33 -16.34 9.12
C ASN A 25 8.08 -14.84 8.86
N GLU A 26 8.53 -14.34 7.69
CA GLU A 26 7.61 -13.46 6.93
C GLU A 26 6.25 -14.18 6.93
N PRO A 27 5.14 -13.51 7.31
CA PRO A 27 3.83 -14.13 7.14
C PRO A 27 3.73 -14.49 5.67
N THR A 28 3.77 -15.77 5.35
CA THR A 28 3.47 -16.28 4.01
C THR A 28 2.07 -15.79 3.72
N THR A 29 1.99 -14.64 3.05
CA THR A 29 0.72 -13.94 2.89
C THR A 29 -0.03 -14.77 1.87
N ASP A 30 -0.98 -15.56 2.35
CA ASP A 30 -1.80 -16.44 1.54
C ASP A 30 -2.27 -15.68 0.29
N PRO A 31 -1.97 -16.16 -0.91
CA PRO A 31 -2.19 -15.41 -2.14
C PRO A 31 -3.68 -15.15 -2.36
N ASP A 32 -4.56 -16.06 -1.92
CA ASP A 32 -6.00 -15.88 -1.92
C ASP A 32 -6.40 -14.67 -1.04
N SER A 33 -5.94 -14.61 0.21
CA SER A 33 -6.19 -13.46 1.09
C SER A 33 -5.65 -12.14 0.53
N SER A 34 -4.46 -12.17 -0.09
CA SER A 34 -3.83 -11.00 -0.71
C SER A 34 -4.61 -10.52 -1.91
N TYR A 35 -5.13 -11.45 -2.72
CA TYR A 35 -5.94 -11.16 -3.90
C TYR A 35 -7.29 -10.56 -3.52
N LEU A 36 -7.95 -11.11 -2.50
CA LEU A 36 -9.21 -10.58 -1.96
C LEU A 36 -9.02 -9.19 -1.41
N ARG A 37 -7.95 -8.96 -0.63
CA ARG A 37 -7.62 -7.63 -0.09
C ARG A 37 -7.36 -6.60 -1.20
N ALA A 38 -6.61 -6.97 -2.22
CA ALA A 38 -6.40 -6.12 -3.38
C ALA A 38 -7.70 -5.83 -4.14
N GLY A 39 -8.62 -6.79 -4.21
CA GLY A 39 -9.98 -6.57 -4.72
C GLY A 39 -10.77 -5.55 -3.92
N ALA A 40 -10.79 -5.69 -2.59
CA ALA A 40 -11.47 -4.73 -1.72
C ALA A 40 -10.89 -3.31 -1.84
N LEU A 41 -9.56 -3.19 -1.94
CA LEU A 41 -8.88 -1.92 -2.17
C LEU A 41 -9.23 -1.32 -3.54
N PHE A 42 -9.27 -2.14 -4.58
CA PHE A 42 -9.72 -1.69 -5.91
C PHE A 42 -11.14 -1.12 -5.86
N GLU A 43 -12.09 -1.85 -5.27
CA GLU A 43 -13.48 -1.38 -5.14
C GLU A 43 -13.60 -0.12 -4.27
N ALA A 44 -12.82 -0.01 -3.19
CA ALA A 44 -12.74 1.21 -2.38
C ALA A 44 -12.18 2.39 -3.19
N GLY A 45 -11.20 2.14 -4.05
CA GLY A 45 -10.66 3.10 -5.00
C GLY A 45 -11.73 3.61 -5.97
N ILE A 46 -12.45 2.71 -6.64
CA ILE A 46 -13.54 3.06 -7.55
C ILE A 46 -14.64 3.88 -6.85
N LYS A 47 -15.04 3.48 -5.64
CA LYS A 47 -16.00 4.26 -4.84
C LYS A 47 -15.50 5.65 -4.50
N ALA A 48 -14.20 5.80 -4.23
CA ALA A 48 -13.60 7.11 -4.00
C ALA A 48 -13.57 7.97 -5.27
N VAL A 49 -13.33 7.39 -6.45
CA VAL A 49 -13.45 8.09 -7.75
C VAL A 49 -14.86 8.65 -7.92
N HIS A 50 -15.89 7.81 -7.75
CA HIS A 50 -17.28 8.25 -7.89
C HIS A 50 -17.69 9.32 -6.86
N ALA A 51 -17.01 9.37 -5.72
CA ALA A 51 -17.21 10.39 -4.70
C ALA A 51 -16.35 11.65 -4.89
N GLY A 52 -15.61 11.77 -5.99
CA GLY A 52 -14.70 12.89 -6.26
C GLY A 52 -13.46 12.93 -5.37
N ARG A 53 -13.21 11.90 -4.55
CA ARG A 53 -12.05 11.81 -3.65
C ARG A 53 -10.86 11.18 -4.37
N VAL A 54 -10.30 11.92 -5.33
CA VAL A 54 -9.28 11.42 -6.26
C VAL A 54 -8.02 10.93 -5.54
N GLU A 55 -7.49 11.67 -4.57
CA GLU A 55 -6.31 11.25 -3.81
C GLU A 55 -6.53 9.93 -3.05
N THR A 56 -7.69 9.78 -2.40
CA THR A 56 -8.07 8.53 -1.72
C THR A 56 -8.20 7.38 -2.72
N ALA A 57 -8.72 7.65 -3.93
CA ALA A 57 -8.81 6.65 -4.98
C ALA A 57 -7.43 6.15 -5.41
N ILE A 58 -6.49 7.07 -5.67
CA ILE A 58 -5.11 6.75 -6.05
C ILE A 58 -4.44 5.92 -4.96
N GLY A 59 -4.54 6.33 -3.69
CA GLY A 59 -3.93 5.59 -2.58
C GLY A 59 -4.44 4.14 -2.50
N ASN A 60 -5.76 3.94 -2.59
CA ASN A 60 -6.36 2.61 -2.58
C ASN A 60 -5.92 1.76 -3.79
N LEU A 61 -5.89 2.35 -4.99
CA LEU A 61 -5.48 1.66 -6.21
C LEU A 61 -3.97 1.31 -6.21
N GLN A 62 -3.11 2.18 -5.67
CA GLN A 62 -1.68 1.89 -5.50
C GLN A 62 -1.45 0.73 -4.53
N LEU A 63 -2.16 0.69 -3.40
CA LEU A 63 -2.09 -0.43 -2.47
C LEU A 63 -2.56 -1.74 -3.12
N ALA A 64 -3.65 -1.70 -3.91
CA ALA A 64 -4.12 -2.86 -4.66
C ALA A 64 -3.07 -3.35 -5.68
N ARG A 65 -2.42 -2.42 -6.38
CA ARG A 65 -1.33 -2.72 -7.33
C ARG A 65 -0.16 -3.40 -6.63
N SER A 66 0.30 -2.86 -5.50
CA SER A 66 1.43 -3.42 -4.75
C SER A 66 1.15 -4.85 -4.28
N LEU A 67 -0.08 -5.15 -3.85
CA LEU A 67 -0.47 -6.52 -3.47
C LEU A 67 -0.44 -7.48 -4.67
N MET A 68 -0.99 -7.06 -5.82
CA MET A 68 -0.95 -7.88 -7.05
C MET A 68 0.48 -8.13 -7.53
N GLN A 69 1.34 -7.12 -7.47
CA GLN A 69 2.76 -7.25 -7.80
C GLN A 69 3.47 -8.21 -6.84
N LYS A 70 3.19 -8.13 -5.53
CA LYS A 70 3.73 -9.08 -4.55
C LYS A 70 3.29 -10.51 -4.84
N ILE A 71 2.02 -10.75 -5.18
CA ILE A 71 1.53 -12.08 -5.56
C ILE A 71 2.27 -12.58 -6.81
N SER A 72 2.37 -11.75 -7.86
CA SER A 72 3.05 -12.10 -9.12
C SER A 72 4.54 -12.47 -8.92
N GLN A 73 5.23 -11.76 -8.02
CA GLN A 73 6.65 -11.98 -7.76
C GLN A 73 6.92 -13.14 -6.80
N SER A 74 6.15 -13.26 -5.73
CA SER A 74 6.36 -14.28 -4.69
C SER A 74 5.75 -15.63 -5.03
N GLN A 75 4.68 -15.64 -5.84
CA GLN A 75 3.84 -16.81 -6.10
C GLN A 75 3.40 -16.86 -7.57
N PRO A 76 4.35 -16.93 -8.53
CA PRO A 76 4.07 -16.82 -9.96
C PRO A 76 3.17 -17.94 -10.50
N GLY A 77 3.10 -19.09 -9.83
CA GLY A 77 2.22 -20.20 -10.21
C GLY A 77 0.77 -20.06 -9.72
N TRP A 78 0.49 -19.12 -8.82
CA TRP A 78 -0.86 -18.93 -8.30
C TRP A 78 -1.68 -18.08 -9.27
N GLN A 79 -2.64 -18.72 -9.94
CA GLN A 79 -3.65 -18.09 -10.79
C GLN A 79 -3.11 -16.93 -11.67
N PRO A 80 -2.04 -17.15 -12.47
CA PRO A 80 -1.28 -16.08 -13.11
C PRO A 80 -2.12 -15.21 -14.05
N ALA A 81 -3.07 -15.81 -14.76
CA ALA A 81 -4.00 -15.08 -15.64
C ALA A 81 -4.91 -14.12 -14.87
N LEU A 82 -5.40 -14.53 -13.69
CA LEU A 82 -6.27 -13.69 -12.85
C LEU A 82 -5.50 -12.54 -12.20
N VAL A 83 -4.27 -12.79 -11.77
CA VAL A 83 -3.36 -11.76 -11.26
C VAL A 83 -3.03 -10.74 -12.36
N ALA A 84 -2.66 -11.21 -13.55
CA ALA A 84 -2.35 -10.34 -14.69
C ALA A 84 -3.54 -9.47 -15.09
N TYR A 85 -4.72 -10.07 -15.24
CA TYR A 85 -5.95 -9.34 -15.56
C TYR A 85 -6.26 -8.26 -14.53
N LYS A 86 -6.22 -8.60 -13.24
CA LYS A 86 -6.53 -7.65 -12.17
C LYS A 86 -5.48 -6.55 -12.08
N LEU A 87 -4.20 -6.87 -12.22
CA LEU A 87 -3.11 -5.88 -12.25
C LEU A 87 -3.28 -4.90 -13.41
N GLN A 88 -3.54 -5.41 -14.62
CA GLN A 88 -3.80 -4.57 -15.78
C GLN A 88 -5.01 -3.64 -15.58
N LYS A 89 -6.10 -4.15 -14.99
CA LYS A 89 -7.28 -3.34 -14.67
C LYS A 89 -6.92 -2.19 -13.72
N ILE A 90 -6.17 -2.48 -12.64
CA ILE A 90 -5.72 -1.47 -11.68
C ILE A 90 -4.84 -0.41 -12.37
N GLU A 91 -3.89 -0.83 -13.21
CA GLU A 91 -2.96 0.07 -13.90
C GLU A 91 -3.67 0.98 -14.91
N ASN A 92 -4.66 0.44 -15.64
CA ASN A 92 -5.49 1.25 -16.53
C ASN A 92 -6.27 2.30 -15.75
N THR A 93 -6.91 1.93 -14.63
CA THR A 93 -7.65 2.90 -13.80
C THR A 93 -6.74 3.99 -13.24
N LEU A 94 -5.53 3.65 -12.78
CA LEU A 94 -4.55 4.64 -12.33
C LEU A 94 -4.13 5.59 -13.45
N LYS A 95 -3.92 5.07 -14.66
CA LYS A 95 -3.57 5.87 -15.84
C LYS A 95 -4.69 6.84 -16.21
N ASP A 96 -5.93 6.39 -16.20
CA ASP A 96 -7.10 7.22 -16.52
C ASP A 96 -7.29 8.35 -15.49
N LEU A 97 -7.06 8.06 -14.21
CA LEU A 97 -7.10 9.08 -13.15
C LEU A 97 -5.96 10.09 -13.26
N ALA A 98 -4.76 9.66 -13.63
CA ALA A 98 -3.63 10.57 -13.85
C ALA A 98 -3.90 11.50 -15.06
N ALA A 99 -4.44 10.96 -16.15
CA ALA A 99 -4.83 11.74 -17.32
C ALA A 99 -5.93 12.77 -16.98
N SER A 100 -6.93 12.36 -16.20
CA SER A 100 -8.02 13.25 -15.78
C SER A 100 -7.52 14.41 -14.91
N GLN A 101 -6.59 14.14 -13.99
CA GLN A 101 -5.97 15.19 -13.17
C GLN A 101 -5.09 16.13 -13.98
N ALA A 102 -4.31 15.60 -14.94
CA ALA A 102 -3.50 16.44 -15.82
C ALA A 102 -4.37 17.39 -16.65
N LEU A 103 -5.52 16.92 -17.15
CA LEU A 103 -6.48 17.78 -17.84
C LEU A 103 -7.10 18.85 -16.93
N GLN A 104 -7.41 18.52 -15.67
CA GLN A 104 -7.89 19.51 -14.70
C GLN A 104 -6.86 20.61 -14.43
N LEU A 105 -5.59 20.24 -14.22
CA LEU A 105 -4.52 21.21 -14.00
C LEU A 105 -4.32 22.16 -15.19
N VAL A 106 -4.43 21.65 -16.42
CA VAL A 106 -4.34 22.48 -17.63
C VAL A 106 -5.53 23.45 -17.74
N VAL A 107 -6.74 23.01 -17.38
CA VAL A 107 -7.94 23.86 -17.38
C VAL A 107 -7.85 24.95 -16.31
N ASP A 108 -7.31 24.62 -15.14
CA ASP A 108 -7.15 25.57 -14.03
C ASP A 108 -6.08 26.64 -14.33
N ASP A 109 -5.02 26.31 -15.09
CA ASP A 109 -3.95 27.24 -15.48
C ASP A 109 -4.39 28.24 -16.58
N ASP A 110 -5.35 27.86 -17.43
CA ASP A 110 -5.89 28.70 -18.52
C ASP A 110 -7.07 29.60 -18.07
N GLN A 111 -7.45 29.57 -16.79
CA GLN A 111 -8.42 30.54 -16.27
C GLN A 111 -7.73 31.90 -16.15
N PRO A 112 -8.11 32.93 -16.92
CA PRO A 112 -7.53 34.26 -16.76
C PRO A 112 -7.78 34.71 -15.33
N GLU A 113 -6.72 35.09 -14.60
CA GLU A 113 -6.86 35.79 -13.33
C GLU A 113 -7.75 37.00 -13.57
N VAL A 114 -9.04 36.86 -13.26
CA VAL A 114 -9.96 37.99 -13.18
C VAL A 114 -9.50 38.75 -11.95
N THR A 115 -8.50 39.59 -12.15
CA THR A 115 -8.07 40.61 -11.22
C THR A 115 -9.25 41.55 -11.06
N ALA A 116 -10.08 41.24 -10.06
CA ALA A 116 -11.10 42.13 -9.55
C ALA A 116 -10.40 43.43 -9.16
N ARG A 117 -10.76 44.50 -9.87
CA ARG A 117 -10.32 45.86 -9.62
C ARG A 117 -10.74 46.35 -8.24
#